data_AF-B4FSG8-F1
#
_entry.id   AF-B4FSG8-F1
#
_cell.length_a   1.000
_cell.length_b   1.000
_cell.length_c   1.000
_cell.angle_alpha   90.00
_cell.angle_beta   90.00
_cell.angle_gamma   90.00
#
_symmetry.space_group_name_H-M   'P 1'
#
loop_
_entity.id
_entity.type
_entity.pdbx_description
1 polymer ?
#
loop_
_entity_poly.entity_id
_entity_poly.type
_entity_poly.pdbx_seq_one_letter_code
_entity_poly.pdbx_strand_id
1 'polypeptide(L)'
;MASGSDSRTAADPSYPPFPLLEQDDEGGGHVHELGLGAAQAASYLAERDGFLRVYRYPRCPEPGRLGMEAHTDSSVLSVINQEEGAGGLQVLHGGAWRDVAPAAGASTLLVNLGDMARAISGDAYRSVRHRVAASQAAERLSLCYFAFPRDDAVITCGAGRYRPFTYAEFREQVQADIKATGSKVGLERFLLHH
;
A
#
# COMPACT_ATOMS: atom_id res chain seq x y z
N MET A 1 -37.55 -33.16 4.95
CA MET A 1 -36.45 -33.01 3.97
C MET A 1 -36.82 -31.84 3.09
N ALA A 2 -36.21 -30.68 3.32
CA ALA A 2 -36.42 -29.49 2.50
C ALA A 2 -35.08 -29.17 1.84
N SER A 3 -35.00 -29.39 0.53
CA SER A 3 -33.86 -29.05 -0.31
C SER A 3 -33.94 -27.56 -0.65
N GLY A 4 -33.19 -26.73 0.08
CA GLY A 4 -32.96 -25.34 -0.29
C GLY A 4 -31.90 -25.29 -1.39
N SER A 5 -32.29 -24.79 -2.56
CA SER A 5 -31.39 -24.51 -3.69
C SER A 5 -30.43 -23.38 -3.33
N ASP A 6 -29.14 -23.70 -3.36
CA ASP A 6 -28.01 -22.81 -3.13
C ASP A 6 -27.87 -21.83 -4.31
N SER A 7 -28.48 -20.64 -4.21
CA SER A 7 -28.29 -19.57 -5.19
C SER A 7 -26.95 -18.88 -4.91
N ARG A 8 -25.87 -19.48 -5.39
CA ARG A 8 -24.59 -18.80 -5.51
C ARG A 8 -24.77 -17.59 -6.44
N THR A 9 -24.58 -16.39 -5.89
CA THR A 9 -24.51 -15.14 -6.62
C THR A 9 -23.39 -15.24 -7.65
N ALA A 10 -23.76 -15.43 -8.91
CA ALA A 10 -22.85 -15.27 -10.04
C ALA A 10 -22.39 -13.81 -10.07
N ALA A 11 -21.08 -13.59 -10.19
CA ALA A 11 -20.51 -12.27 -10.41
C ALA A 11 -21.14 -11.65 -11.67
N ASP A 12 -21.49 -10.36 -11.58
CA ASP A 12 -22.06 -9.59 -12.67
C ASP A 12 -21.05 -9.48 -13.83
N PRO A 13 -21.36 -9.99 -15.03
CA PRO A 13 -20.47 -9.99 -16.19
C PRO A 13 -20.29 -8.60 -16.83
N SER A 14 -20.98 -7.56 -16.35
CA SER A 14 -20.83 -6.19 -16.84
C SER A 14 -19.60 -5.46 -16.30
N TYR A 15 -18.96 -5.99 -15.24
CA TYR A 15 -17.65 -5.51 -14.80
C TYR A 15 -16.56 -6.34 -15.49
N PRO A 16 -15.76 -5.75 -16.40
CA PRO A 16 -14.55 -6.42 -16.84
C PRO A 16 -13.70 -6.70 -15.59
N PRO A 17 -12.99 -7.85 -15.53
CA PRO A 17 -11.94 -8.01 -14.53
C PRO A 17 -11.06 -6.77 -14.59
N PHE A 18 -10.72 -6.22 -13.43
CA PHE A 18 -9.76 -5.13 -13.34
C PHE A 18 -8.58 -5.53 -14.22
N PRO A 19 -8.20 -4.74 -15.25
CA PRO A 19 -6.97 -5.01 -15.93
C PRO A 19 -5.92 -5.04 -14.82
N LEU A 20 -5.28 -6.20 -14.61
CA LEU A 20 -3.98 -6.24 -13.95
C LEU A 20 -3.26 -5.04 -14.51
N LEU A 21 -2.97 -4.03 -13.68
CA LEU A 21 -2.42 -2.75 -14.11
C LEU A 21 -1.36 -3.08 -15.16
N GLU A 22 -1.72 -2.91 -16.43
CA GLU A 22 -0.78 -3.15 -17.50
C GLU A 22 0.24 -2.06 -17.24
N GLN A 23 1.41 -2.50 -16.80
CA GLN A 23 2.58 -1.67 -16.73
C GLN A 23 2.65 -1.01 -18.11
N ASP A 24 2.79 0.31 -18.15
CA ASP A 24 3.19 0.98 -19.39
C ASP A 24 4.46 0.24 -19.87
N ASP A 25 4.28 -0.61 -20.88
CA ASP A 25 5.28 -1.55 -21.39
C ASP A 25 6.25 -0.78 -22.30
N GLU A 26 7.04 0.08 -21.70
CA GLU A 26 8.32 0.51 -22.28
C GLU A 26 9.51 -0.23 -21.65
N GLY A 27 9.25 -1.31 -20.92
CA GLY A 27 10.28 -2.15 -20.33
C GLY A 27 9.67 -3.42 -19.78
N GLY A 28 9.74 -4.50 -20.56
CA GLY A 28 9.13 -5.79 -20.25
C GLY A 28 9.29 -6.20 -18.79
N GLY A 29 8.23 -6.77 -18.22
CA GLY A 29 8.10 -7.14 -16.82
C GLY A 29 9.20 -8.10 -16.34
N HIS A 30 10.37 -7.54 -16.02
CA HIS A 30 11.44 -8.22 -15.32
C HIS A 30 11.15 -8.12 -13.82
N VAL A 31 10.94 -9.26 -13.17
CA VAL A 31 10.95 -9.33 -11.71
C VAL A 31 12.31 -8.82 -11.23
N HIS A 32 12.32 -7.69 -10.52
CA HIS A 32 13.55 -7.12 -10.01
C HIS A 32 13.92 -7.80 -8.69
N GLU A 33 14.73 -8.85 -8.77
CA GLU A 33 15.25 -9.50 -7.56
C GLU A 33 16.18 -8.56 -6.80
N LEU A 34 15.88 -8.33 -5.52
CA LEU A 34 16.65 -7.42 -4.67
C LEU A 34 17.99 -8.00 -4.20
N GLY A 35 18.24 -9.29 -4.43
CA GLY A 35 19.49 -9.96 -4.04
C GLY A 35 19.79 -9.91 -2.53
N LEU A 36 18.76 -9.79 -1.68
CA LEU A 36 18.94 -9.63 -0.24
C LEU A 36 19.46 -10.93 0.39
N GLY A 37 20.52 -10.84 1.19
CA GLY A 37 20.94 -11.96 2.03
C GLY A 37 19.90 -12.27 3.11
N ALA A 38 19.87 -13.51 3.61
CA ALA A 38 18.87 -13.97 4.59
C ALA A 38 18.78 -13.08 5.85
N ALA A 39 19.91 -12.57 6.34
CA ALA A 39 19.95 -11.67 7.49
C ALA A 39 19.31 -10.29 7.20
N GLN A 40 19.54 -9.74 5.99
CA GLN A 40 18.92 -8.48 5.56
C GLN A 40 17.43 -8.66 5.30
N ALA A 41 17.03 -9.74 4.63
CA ALA A 41 15.62 -10.05 4.43
C ALA A 41 14.89 -10.15 5.77
N ALA A 42 15.47 -10.86 6.75
CA ALA A 42 14.89 -11.00 8.09
C ALA A 42 14.88 -9.70 8.91
N SER A 43 15.72 -8.70 8.59
CA SER A 43 15.70 -7.39 9.26
C SER A 43 14.78 -6.39 8.57
N TYR A 44 14.63 -6.46 7.24
CA TYR A 44 13.77 -5.58 6.46
C TYR A 44 12.31 -6.03 6.48
N LEU A 45 12.06 -7.34 6.50
CA LEU A 45 10.73 -7.94 6.57
C LEU A 45 10.56 -8.67 7.90
N ALA A 46 10.50 -7.91 8.99
CA ALA A 46 10.26 -8.48 10.31
C ALA A 46 8.76 -8.76 10.49
N GLU A 47 8.27 -9.86 9.89
CA GLU A 47 6.84 -10.22 9.88
C GLU A 47 6.24 -10.29 11.31
N ARG A 48 7.05 -10.76 12.27
CA ARG A 48 6.66 -10.88 13.69
C ARG A 48 6.44 -9.54 14.38
N ASP A 49 7.01 -8.47 13.83
CA ASP A 49 6.96 -7.12 14.37
C ASP A 49 5.97 -6.23 13.58
N GLY A 50 5.31 -6.81 12.58
CA GLY A 50 4.21 -6.18 11.87
C GLY A 50 3.00 -5.98 12.77
N PHE A 51 2.11 -5.06 12.39
CA PHE A 51 0.86 -4.85 13.10
C PHE A 51 -0.34 -4.80 12.16
N LEU A 52 -1.49 -5.19 12.70
CA LEU A 52 -2.78 -5.12 12.05
C LEU A 52 -3.48 -3.83 12.44
N ARG A 53 -4.00 -3.09 11.46
CA ARG A 53 -4.93 -1.99 11.69
C ARG A 53 -6.28 -2.35 11.09
N VAL A 54 -7.32 -2.12 11.87
CA VAL A 54 -8.71 -2.22 11.41
C VAL A 54 -9.19 -0.81 11.15
N TYR A 55 -9.57 -0.53 9.92
CA TYR A 55 -10.17 0.74 9.52
C TYR A 55 -11.66 0.56 9.30
N ARG A 56 -12.44 1.48 9.87
CA ARG A 56 -13.87 1.64 9.62
C ARG A 56 -14.10 2.99 8.99
N TYR A 57 -14.70 2.99 7.81
CA TYR A 57 -15.05 4.17 7.05
C TYR A 57 -16.59 4.26 7.00
N PRO A 58 -17.20 5.05 7.89
CA PRO A 58 -18.65 5.20 7.89
C PRO A 58 -19.16 5.79 6.58
N ARG A 59 -20.44 5.51 6.27
CA ARG A 59 -21.16 6.19 5.20
C ARG A 59 -21.08 7.71 5.38
N CYS A 60 -20.72 8.44 4.34
CA CYS A 60 -20.64 9.89 4.33
C CYS A 60 -21.61 10.46 3.29
N PRO A 61 -22.68 11.19 3.67
CA PRO A 61 -23.64 11.75 2.71
C PRO A 61 -23.06 12.85 1.82
N GLU A 62 -22.00 13.51 2.26
CA GLU A 62 -21.39 14.64 1.55
C GLU A 62 -20.52 14.14 0.39
N PRO A 63 -20.79 14.56 -0.86
CA PRO A 63 -20.04 14.11 -2.02
C PRO A 63 -18.59 14.62 -1.99
N GLY A 64 -17.65 13.81 -2.48
CA GLY A 64 -16.25 14.21 -2.64
C GLY A 64 -15.40 14.18 -1.37
N ARG A 65 -15.97 13.78 -0.22
CA ARG A 65 -15.20 13.60 1.02
C ARG A 65 -14.27 12.39 0.94
N LEU A 66 -13.13 12.50 1.61
CA LEU A 66 -12.18 11.40 1.78
C LEU A 66 -12.42 10.73 3.14
N GLY A 67 -12.42 9.39 3.14
CA GLY A 67 -12.32 8.58 4.34
C GLY A 67 -10.88 8.43 4.83
N MET A 68 -9.90 8.56 3.92
CA MET A 68 -8.48 8.64 4.23
C MET A 68 -7.80 9.58 3.25
N GLU A 69 -7.01 10.52 3.78
CA GLU A 69 -6.23 11.46 2.97
C GLU A 69 -5.16 10.75 2.12
N ALA A 70 -4.71 11.43 1.06
CA ALA A 70 -3.72 10.89 0.14
C ALA A 70 -2.33 10.76 0.75
N HIS A 71 -1.82 9.53 0.86
CA HIS A 71 -0.53 9.22 1.51
C HIS A 71 0.22 8.07 0.81
N THR A 72 1.46 7.83 1.22
CA THR A 72 2.20 6.59 0.96
C THR A 72 2.43 5.84 2.27
N ASP A 73 2.52 4.52 2.18
CA ASP A 73 2.83 3.68 3.33
C ASP A 73 4.31 3.78 3.68
N SER A 74 4.64 3.97 4.96
CA SER A 74 6.03 3.91 5.44
C SER A 74 6.58 2.48 5.56
N SER A 75 5.77 1.45 5.26
CA SER A 75 6.13 0.04 5.40
C SER A 75 7.05 -0.45 4.29
N VAL A 76 7.50 -1.71 4.37
CA VAL A 76 8.01 -2.43 3.19
C VAL A 76 6.82 -2.87 2.35
N LEU A 77 5.86 -3.54 2.97
CA LEU A 77 4.63 -4.00 2.32
C LEU A 77 3.42 -3.76 3.22
N SER A 78 2.27 -3.59 2.60
CA SER A 78 0.97 -3.66 3.25
C SER A 78 0.09 -4.69 2.55
N VAL A 79 -0.63 -5.49 3.33
CA VAL A 79 -1.60 -6.48 2.86
C VAL A 79 -2.97 -6.06 3.36
N ILE A 80 -3.87 -5.79 2.42
CA ILE A 80 -5.17 -5.19 2.68
C ILE A 80 -6.24 -6.21 2.30
N ASN A 81 -7.05 -6.61 3.28
CA ASN A 81 -8.32 -7.27 3.06
C ASN A 81 -9.43 -6.23 3.18
N GLN A 82 -10.22 -6.10 2.13
CA GLN A 82 -11.38 -5.21 2.10
C GLN A 82 -12.65 -6.04 2.22
N GLU A 83 -13.67 -5.45 2.85
CA GLU A 83 -15.01 -6.02 2.84
C GLU A 83 -15.49 -6.26 1.39
N GLU A 84 -16.15 -7.39 1.17
CA GLU A 84 -16.60 -7.79 -0.17
C GLU A 84 -17.56 -6.75 -0.76
N GLY A 85 -17.33 -6.36 -2.01
CA GLY A 85 -18.12 -5.33 -2.69
C GLY A 85 -17.82 -3.89 -2.22
N ALA A 86 -16.96 -3.68 -1.22
CA ALA A 86 -16.58 -2.34 -0.79
C ALA A 86 -15.57 -1.71 -1.77
N GLY A 87 -15.92 -0.54 -2.30
CA GLY A 87 -15.04 0.28 -3.16
C GLY A 87 -14.32 1.39 -2.40
N GLY A 88 -13.84 2.39 -3.12
CA GLY A 88 -13.35 3.65 -2.57
C GLY A 88 -11.84 3.72 -2.32
N LEU A 89 -11.11 2.60 -2.29
CA LEU A 89 -9.64 2.68 -2.37
C LEU A 89 -9.24 3.23 -3.74
N GLN A 90 -8.43 4.28 -3.75
CA GLN A 90 -7.93 4.93 -4.96
C GLN A 90 -6.42 5.02 -4.95
N VAL A 91 -5.80 4.77 -6.09
CA VAL A 91 -4.36 4.91 -6.32
C VAL A 91 -4.08 6.01 -7.34
N LEU A 92 -3.01 6.77 -7.15
CA LEU A 92 -2.57 7.79 -8.10
C LEU A 92 -1.69 7.15 -9.18
N HIS A 93 -2.15 7.15 -10.43
CA HIS A 93 -1.44 6.58 -11.56
C HIS A 93 -1.63 7.42 -12.82
N GLY A 94 -0.54 7.74 -13.52
CA GLY A 94 -0.58 8.62 -14.70
C GLY A 94 -1.10 10.03 -14.40
N GLY A 95 -0.90 10.53 -13.17
CA GLY A 95 -1.41 11.84 -12.73
C GLY A 95 -2.91 11.87 -12.39
N ALA A 96 -3.62 10.74 -12.49
CA ALA A 96 -5.03 10.63 -12.18
C ALA A 96 -5.29 9.62 -11.05
N TRP A 97 -6.32 9.90 -10.24
CA TRP A 97 -6.80 8.94 -9.25
C TRP A 97 -7.61 7.84 -9.95
N ARG A 98 -7.26 6.59 -9.69
CA ARG A 98 -7.96 5.40 -10.21
C ARG A 98 -8.51 4.58 -9.07
N ASP A 99 -9.78 4.22 -9.14
CA ASP A 99 -10.41 3.31 -8.19
C ASP A 99 -9.79 1.93 -8.32
N VAL A 100 -9.45 1.30 -7.21
CA VAL A 100 -9.11 -0.12 -7.14
C VAL A 100 -10.42 -0.91 -7.11
N ALA A 101 -10.57 -1.92 -7.97
CA ALA A 101 -11.77 -2.75 -7.95
C ALA A 101 -12.02 -3.33 -6.56
N PRO A 102 -13.29 -3.38 -6.13
CA PRO A 102 -13.67 -4.16 -4.97
C PRO A 102 -13.15 -5.59 -5.08
N ALA A 103 -12.75 -6.17 -3.94
CA ALA A 103 -12.34 -7.55 -3.86
C ALA A 103 -13.44 -8.48 -4.40
N ALA A 104 -13.10 -9.36 -5.35
CA ALA A 104 -14.01 -10.36 -5.91
C ALA A 104 -14.19 -11.56 -4.96
N GLY A 105 -14.62 -11.27 -3.74
CA GLY A 105 -14.78 -12.24 -2.65
C GLY A 105 -13.78 -12.06 -1.51
N ALA A 106 -14.13 -12.60 -0.34
CA ALA A 106 -13.38 -12.47 0.91
C ALA A 106 -11.91 -12.96 0.87
N SER A 107 -11.52 -13.77 -0.12
CA SER A 107 -10.16 -14.32 -0.27
C SER A 107 -9.20 -13.42 -1.02
N THR A 108 -9.67 -12.32 -1.64
CA THR A 108 -8.79 -11.42 -2.39
C THR A 108 -8.05 -10.50 -1.42
N LEU A 109 -6.73 -10.47 -1.53
CA LEU A 109 -5.85 -9.58 -0.77
C LEU A 109 -5.17 -8.62 -1.73
N LEU A 110 -5.19 -7.34 -1.38
CA LEU A 110 -4.46 -6.30 -2.11
C LEU A 110 -3.11 -6.11 -1.44
N VAL A 111 -2.05 -6.13 -2.23
CA VAL A 111 -0.68 -5.90 -1.74
C VAL A 111 -0.19 -4.56 -2.27
N ASN A 112 0.30 -3.71 -1.39
CA ASN A 112 0.92 -2.44 -1.74
C ASN A 112 2.37 -2.42 -1.23
N LEU A 113 3.26 -1.76 -1.99
CA LEU A 113 4.65 -1.56 -1.64
C LEU A 113 4.84 -0.17 -1.04
N GLY A 114 5.46 -0.11 0.13
CA GLY A 114 5.70 1.12 0.85
C GLY A 114 7.04 1.77 0.52
N ASP A 115 7.32 2.88 1.19
CA ASP A 115 8.55 3.65 1.03
C ASP A 115 9.80 2.81 1.30
N MET A 116 9.76 1.86 2.24
CA MET A 116 10.94 1.05 2.53
C MET A 116 11.25 0.10 1.38
N ALA A 117 10.24 -0.46 0.69
CA ALA A 117 10.48 -1.25 -0.53
C ALA A 117 11.10 -0.39 -1.65
N ARG A 118 10.63 0.85 -1.81
CA ARG A 118 11.23 1.82 -2.73
C ARG A 118 12.70 2.12 -2.38
N ALA A 119 12.99 2.35 -1.11
CA ALA A 119 14.35 2.63 -0.64
C ALA A 119 15.30 1.45 -0.84
N ILE A 120 14.89 0.24 -0.42
CA ILE A 120 15.68 -0.99 -0.54
C ILE A 120 15.99 -1.31 -2.01
N SER A 121 15.00 -1.11 -2.90
CA SER A 121 15.12 -1.37 -4.33
C SER A 121 15.80 -0.26 -5.14
N GLY A 122 16.13 0.88 -4.51
CA GLY A 122 16.72 2.01 -5.22
C GLY A 122 15.82 2.62 -6.28
N ASP A 123 14.53 2.76 -5.98
CA ASP A 123 13.47 3.24 -6.88
C ASP A 123 13.04 2.27 -8.01
N ALA A 124 13.57 1.03 -8.05
CA ALA A 124 13.03 0.01 -8.95
C ALA A 124 11.57 -0.35 -8.61
N TYR A 125 11.22 -0.34 -7.32
CA TYR A 125 9.83 -0.38 -6.86
C TYR A 125 9.32 1.01 -6.50
N ARG A 126 8.06 1.27 -6.82
CA ARG A 126 7.38 2.53 -6.53
C ARG A 126 6.47 2.39 -5.32
N SER A 127 6.59 3.31 -4.37
CA SER A 127 5.55 3.49 -3.36
C SER A 127 4.46 4.42 -3.90
N VAL A 128 3.27 3.87 -4.10
CA VAL A 128 2.19 4.56 -4.80
C VAL A 128 1.36 5.36 -3.79
N ARG A 129 1.11 6.63 -4.13
CA ARG A 129 0.16 7.46 -3.36
C ARG A 129 -1.24 6.87 -3.50
N HIS A 130 -1.90 6.65 -2.38
CA HIS A 130 -3.24 6.11 -2.32
C HIS A 130 -4.08 6.88 -1.31
N ARG A 131 -5.41 6.81 -1.47
CA ARG A 131 -6.40 7.45 -0.61
C ARG A 131 -7.65 6.59 -0.53
N VAL A 132 -8.56 6.92 0.38
CA VAL A 132 -9.87 6.26 0.44
C VAL A 132 -10.95 7.33 0.27
N ALA A 133 -11.75 7.22 -0.79
CA ALA A 133 -12.95 8.02 -0.97
C ALA A 133 -14.04 7.55 0.00
N ALA A 134 -14.75 8.49 0.63
CA ALA A 134 -15.88 8.16 1.48
C ALA A 134 -17.09 7.78 0.62
N SER A 135 -17.77 6.70 1.01
CA SER A 135 -18.95 6.21 0.27
C SER A 135 -20.23 6.87 0.76
N GLN A 136 -21.05 7.36 -0.18
CA GLN A 136 -22.38 7.86 0.10
C GLN A 136 -23.41 6.75 0.28
N ALA A 137 -23.10 5.52 -0.13
CA ALA A 137 -24.04 4.41 -0.17
C ALA A 137 -23.90 3.48 1.04
N ALA A 138 -22.66 3.13 1.41
CA ALA A 138 -22.39 2.08 2.38
C ALA A 138 -21.19 2.43 3.26
N GLU A 139 -21.12 1.78 4.42
CA GLU A 139 -19.90 1.70 5.22
C GLU A 139 -18.88 0.77 4.55
N ARG A 140 -17.60 0.98 4.86
CA ARG A 140 -16.51 0.08 4.48
C ARG A 140 -15.67 -0.31 5.68
N LEU A 141 -15.40 -1.60 5.81
CA LEU A 141 -14.35 -2.12 6.70
C LEU A 141 -13.11 -2.54 5.90
N SER A 142 -11.92 -2.36 6.50
CA SER A 142 -10.67 -2.85 5.92
C SER A 142 -9.71 -3.30 7.01
N LEU A 143 -9.12 -4.48 6.80
CA LEU A 143 -8.06 -5.03 7.63
C LEU A 143 -6.74 -4.83 6.87
N CYS A 144 -5.82 -4.08 7.47
CA CYS A 144 -4.52 -3.79 6.86
C CYS A 144 -3.42 -4.33 7.77
N TYR A 145 -2.69 -5.33 7.29
CA TYR A 145 -1.43 -5.77 7.88
C TYR A 145 -0.28 -4.98 7.26
N PHE A 146 0.65 -4.52 8.08
CA PHE A 146 1.84 -3.79 7.63
C PHE A 146 3.10 -4.47 8.14
N ALA A 147 4.04 -4.78 7.24
CA ALA A 147 5.36 -5.26 7.62
C ALA A 147 6.39 -4.14 7.50
N PHE A 148 7.15 -3.93 8.57
CA PHE A 148 8.18 -2.91 8.65
C PHE A 148 9.56 -3.56 8.84
N PRO A 149 10.63 -2.83 8.50
CA PRO A 149 11.94 -3.17 8.99
C PRO A 149 11.98 -3.09 10.52
N ARG A 150 12.91 -3.81 11.15
CA ARG A 150 13.24 -3.56 12.55
C ARG A 150 13.72 -2.12 12.71
N ASP A 151 13.49 -1.53 13.87
CA ASP A 151 13.88 -0.14 14.16
C ASP A 151 15.39 0.10 13.94
N ASP A 152 16.24 -0.87 14.28
CA ASP A 152 17.70 -0.83 14.12
C ASP A 152 18.19 -1.27 12.73
N ALA A 153 17.29 -1.70 11.83
CA ALA A 153 17.66 -2.15 10.50
C ALA A 153 18.20 -0.97 9.69
N VAL A 154 19.46 -1.07 9.25
CA VAL A 154 20.08 -0.10 8.36
C VAL A 154 19.59 -0.38 6.94
N ILE A 155 18.78 0.52 6.40
CA ILE A 155 18.32 0.50 5.03
C ILE A 155 19.47 0.95 4.13
N THR A 156 19.84 0.07 3.20
CA THR A 156 20.86 0.33 2.20
C THR A 156 20.30 0.07 0.82
N CYS A 157 20.61 0.95 -0.11
CA CYS A 157 20.24 0.84 -1.51
C CYS A 157 21.45 0.35 -2.30
N GLY A 158 21.33 -0.79 -2.99
CA GLY A 158 22.41 -1.32 -3.83
C GLY A 158 22.84 -0.36 -4.96
N ALA A 159 21.94 0.52 -5.40
CA ALA A 159 22.18 1.52 -6.44
C ALA A 159 22.73 2.86 -5.91
N GLY A 160 22.94 3.02 -4.60
CA GLY A 160 23.56 4.22 -4.03
C GLY A 160 22.73 5.51 -4.12
N ARG A 161 21.41 5.42 -4.32
CA ARG A 161 20.51 6.60 -4.44
C ARG A 161 20.23 7.28 -3.11
N TYR A 162 20.11 6.50 -2.06
CA TYR A 162 19.83 6.95 -0.70
C TYR A 162 21.07 6.76 0.16
N ARG A 163 21.34 7.69 1.08
CA ARG A 163 22.36 7.45 2.10
C ARG A 163 21.87 6.31 3.00
N PRO A 164 22.75 5.53 3.62
CA PRO A 164 22.32 4.60 4.66
C PRO A 164 21.60 5.34 5.80
N PHE A 165 20.50 4.76 6.28
CA PHE A 165 19.72 5.25 7.42
C PHE A 165 19.07 4.08 8.15
N THR A 166 18.73 4.24 9.43
CA THR A 166 17.94 3.23 10.17
C THR A 166 16.45 3.48 10.00
N TYR A 167 15.63 2.44 10.12
CA TYR A 167 14.18 2.63 10.08
C TYR A 167 13.67 3.53 11.23
N ALA A 168 14.30 3.46 12.42
CA ALA A 168 14.02 4.37 13.52
C ALA A 168 14.27 5.84 13.13
N GLU A 169 15.40 6.13 12.48
CA GLU A 169 15.74 7.47 11.99
C GLU A 169 14.70 7.97 10.97
N PHE A 170 14.30 7.12 10.02
CA PHE A 170 13.25 7.45 9.06
C PHE A 170 11.94 7.80 9.76
N ARG A 171 11.51 6.98 10.73
CA ARG A 171 10.27 7.20 11.48
C ARG A 171 10.32 8.51 12.27
N GLU A 172 11.42 8.78 12.97
CA GLU A 172 11.61 10.01 13.72
C GLU A 172 11.57 11.24 12.81
N GLN A 173 12.24 11.19 11.66
CA GLN A 173 12.23 12.26 10.68
C GLN A 173 10.83 12.52 10.12
N VAL A 174 10.06 11.47 9.81
CA VAL A 174 8.66 11.59 9.36
C VAL A 174 7.80 12.24 10.45
N GLN A 175 7.98 11.87 11.72
CA GLN A 175 7.25 12.51 12.82
C GLN A 175 7.62 13.99 12.96
N ALA A 176 8.90 14.33 12.81
CA ALA A 176 9.36 15.71 12.84
C ALA A 176 8.77 16.53 11.67
N ASP A 177 8.73 15.98 10.45
CA ASP A 177 8.15 16.64 9.28
C ASP A 177 6.65 16.87 9.44
N ILE A 178 5.90 15.88 9.95
CA ILE A 178 4.46 16.01 10.23
C ILE A 178 4.22 17.09 11.28
N LYS A 179 5.03 17.12 12.34
CA LYS A 179 4.92 18.14 13.40
C LYS A 179 5.23 19.55 12.88
N ALA A 180 6.21 19.68 12.00
CA ALA A 180 6.67 20.97 11.49
C ALA A 180 5.79 21.52 10.36
N THR A 181 5.29 20.64 9.48
CA THR A 181 4.66 21.04 8.20
C THR A 181 3.24 20.50 8.03
N GLY A 182 2.77 19.62 8.91
CA GLY A 182 1.50 18.91 8.77
C GLY A 182 1.55 17.78 7.74
N SER A 183 2.70 17.51 7.12
CA SER A 183 2.83 16.52 6.05
C SER A 183 4.13 15.72 6.16
N LYS A 184 4.10 14.51 5.63
CA LYS A 184 5.28 13.64 5.50
C LYS A 184 6.07 14.07 4.26
N VAL A 185 7.35 14.40 4.44
CA VAL A 185 8.28 14.57 3.32
C VAL A 185 8.74 13.21 2.82
N GLY A 186 9.27 12.35 3.70
CA GLY A 186 9.60 10.96 3.36
C GLY A 186 11.05 10.74 2.91
N LEU A 187 11.25 9.89 1.91
CA LEU A 187 12.57 9.43 1.45
C LEU A 187 13.44 10.54 0.86
N GLU A 188 12.84 11.64 0.44
CA GLU A 188 13.51 12.81 -0.11
C GLU A 188 14.51 13.41 0.88
N ARG A 189 14.32 13.21 2.20
CA ARG A 189 15.28 13.58 3.27
C ARG A 189 16.55 12.73 3.29
N PHE A 190 16.55 11.60 2.58
CA PHE A 190 17.59 10.58 2.63
C PHE A 190 18.31 10.40 1.29
N LEU A 191 18.01 11.21 0.29
CA LEU A 191 18.70 11.21 -0.99
C LEU A 191 20.18 11.57 -0.81
N LEU A 192 21.07 10.87 -1.53
CA LEU A 192 22.44 11.32 -1.69
C LEU A 192 22.44 12.49 -2.69
N HIS A 193 22.88 13.66 -2.22
CA HIS A 193 23.15 14.79 -3.10
C HIS A 193 24.49 14.53 -3.78
N HIS A 194 24.46 14.19 -5.07
CA HIS A 194 25.63 14.15 -5.94
C HIS A 194 25.85 15.50 -6.61
#